data_AF-A0A7W2QKZ6-F1
#
_entry.id   AF-A0A7W2QKZ6-F1
#
_cell.length_a   1.000
_cell.length_b   1.000
_cell.length_c   1.000
_cell.angle_alpha   90.00
_cell.angle_beta   90.00
_cell.angle_gamma   90.00
#
_symmetry.space_group_name_H-M   'P 1'
#
loop_
_entity.id
_entity.type
_entity.pdbx_description
1 polymer ?
#
loop_
_entity_poly.entity_id
_entity_poly.type
_entity_poly.pdbx_seq_one_letter_code
_entity_poly.pdbx_strand_id
1 'polypeptide(L)'
;MLDSCQNAQERWGGVHRLIDRWLKEREELVQAFRALRDAKPAFADKEQNRDFCAVLVDYVSAWHFEVSEQLVTEAKAFGDQKALKLAEEINPRINDITQIALAFNDHCEKGECTDTERFAEKLGKLGSLLHERFELEDCLIEVLHNAHKEEGAVEA
;
A
#
# COMPACT_ATOMS: atom_id res chain seq x y z
N MET A 1 -16.79 -15.64 27.39
CA MET A 1 -16.86 -16.11 26.00
C MET A 1 -17.67 -15.20 25.09
N LEU A 2 -18.60 -14.36 25.58
CA LEU A 2 -19.30 -13.37 24.74
C LEU A 2 -18.51 -12.05 24.54
N ASP A 3 -17.67 -11.65 25.49
CA ASP A 3 -16.77 -10.48 25.36
C ASP A 3 -15.74 -10.60 24.22
N SER A 4 -15.38 -11.83 23.84
CA SER A 4 -14.34 -12.09 22.84
C SER A 4 -14.82 -11.79 21.42
N CYS A 5 -16.07 -12.16 21.09
CA CYS A 5 -16.65 -11.90 19.76
C CYS A 5 -17.01 -10.42 19.57
N GLN A 6 -17.49 -9.73 20.61
CA GLN A 6 -17.75 -8.29 20.53
C GLN A 6 -16.47 -7.49 20.25
N ASN A 7 -15.37 -7.81 20.94
CA ASN A 7 -14.07 -7.16 20.68
C ASN A 7 -13.52 -7.45 19.28
N ALA A 8 -13.70 -8.67 18.77
CA ALA A 8 -13.22 -9.04 17.44
C ALA A 8 -13.97 -8.28 16.33
N GLN A 9 -15.29 -8.12 16.46
CA GLN A 9 -16.11 -7.45 15.45
C GLN A 9 -15.97 -5.93 15.46
N GLU A 10 -15.79 -5.30 16.64
CA GLU A 10 -15.44 -3.88 16.74
C GLU A 10 -14.05 -3.59 16.14
N ARG A 11 -13.07 -4.48 16.39
CA ARG A 11 -11.75 -4.40 15.78
C ARG A 11 -11.84 -4.53 14.26
N TRP A 12 -12.56 -5.53 13.76
CA TRP A 12 -12.76 -5.73 12.33
C TRP A 12 -13.37 -4.50 11.65
N GLY A 13 -14.40 -3.89 12.25
CA GLY A 13 -14.97 -2.64 11.74
C GLY A 13 -14.04 -1.41 11.83
N GLY A 14 -13.03 -1.44 12.70
CA GLY A 14 -11.95 -0.45 12.76
C GLY A 14 -10.93 -0.64 11.64
N VAL A 15 -10.45 -1.88 11.47
CA VAL A 15 -9.50 -2.28 10.42
C VAL A 15 -10.11 -2.04 9.03
N HIS A 16 -11.38 -2.36 8.84
CA HIS A 16 -12.08 -2.11 7.58
C HIS A 16 -12.07 -0.63 7.17
N ARG A 17 -12.36 0.27 8.11
CA ARG A 17 -12.34 1.73 7.87
C ARG A 17 -10.95 2.28 7.60
N LEU A 18 -9.92 1.66 8.19
CA LEU A 18 -8.53 1.98 7.89
C LEU A 18 -8.19 1.57 6.45
N ILE A 19 -8.54 0.35 6.05
CA ILE A 19 -8.31 -0.15 4.69
C ILE A 19 -9.03 0.74 3.67
N ASP A 20 -10.29 1.10 3.89
CA ASP A 20 -11.05 1.99 2.99
C ASP A 20 -10.36 3.33 2.76
N ARG A 21 -9.80 3.93 3.82
CA ARG A 21 -9.06 5.19 3.72
C ARG A 21 -7.78 5.00 2.92
N TRP A 22 -7.03 3.96 3.21
CA TRP A 22 -5.76 3.69 2.54
C TRP A 22 -5.95 3.30 1.05
N LEU A 23 -7.03 2.61 0.70
CA LEU A 23 -7.42 2.39 -0.70
C LEU A 23 -7.76 3.69 -1.43
N LYS A 24 -8.24 4.71 -0.72
CA LYS A 24 -8.44 6.05 -1.27
C LYS A 24 -7.10 6.75 -1.55
N GLU A 25 -6.12 6.61 -0.65
CA GLU A 25 -4.74 7.08 -0.89
C GLU A 25 -4.10 6.37 -2.10
N ARG A 26 -4.40 5.07 -2.30
CA ARG A 26 -4.01 4.34 -3.52
C ARG A 26 -4.59 5.00 -4.78
N GLU A 27 -5.86 5.38 -4.74
CA GLU A 27 -6.51 6.06 -5.87
C GLU A 27 -5.82 7.40 -6.17
N GLU A 28 -5.53 8.20 -5.14
CA GLU A 28 -4.79 9.45 -5.25
C GLU A 28 -3.40 9.25 -5.87
N LEU A 29 -2.67 8.21 -5.44
CA LEU A 29 -1.37 7.83 -6.02
C LEU A 29 -1.50 7.49 -7.51
N VAL A 30 -2.50 6.70 -7.90
CA VAL A 30 -2.73 6.32 -9.29
C VAL A 30 -3.08 7.54 -10.14
N GLN A 31 -3.88 8.47 -9.62
CA GLN A 31 -4.20 9.72 -10.31
C GLN A 31 -2.95 10.61 -10.48
N ALA A 32 -2.15 10.78 -9.42
CA ALA A 32 -0.91 11.54 -9.47
C ALA A 32 0.10 10.93 -10.45
N PHE A 33 0.23 9.60 -10.47
CA PHE A 33 1.09 8.89 -11.42
C PHE A 33 0.67 9.16 -12.88
N ARG A 34 -0.64 9.08 -13.17
CA ARG A 34 -1.17 9.35 -14.52
C ARG A 34 -0.91 10.79 -14.94
N ALA A 35 -1.19 11.75 -14.04
CA ALA A 35 -0.95 13.16 -14.30
C ALA A 35 0.53 13.42 -14.64
N LEU A 36 1.46 12.86 -13.85
CA LEU A 36 2.89 12.99 -14.09
C LEU A 36 3.32 12.35 -15.41
N ARG A 37 2.85 11.13 -15.70
CA ARG A 37 3.16 10.40 -16.94
C ARG A 37 2.70 11.16 -18.19
N ASP A 38 1.50 11.73 -18.14
CA ASP A 38 0.89 12.40 -19.31
C ASP A 38 1.50 13.79 -19.54
N ALA A 39 1.97 14.44 -18.47
CA ALA A 39 2.72 15.68 -18.51
C ALA A 39 4.21 15.45 -18.87
N LYS A 40 4.52 14.90 -20.05
CA LYS A 40 5.91 14.67 -20.51
C LYS A 40 6.91 15.82 -20.32
N PRO A 41 6.56 17.13 -20.47
CA PRO A 41 7.47 18.23 -20.16
C PRO A 41 7.69 18.47 -18.66
N ALA A 42 6.78 17.98 -17.80
CA ALA A 42 6.83 18.14 -16.35
C ALA A 42 7.85 17.21 -15.66
N PHE A 43 8.49 16.30 -16.37
CA PHE A 43 9.62 15.55 -15.80
C PHE A 43 10.76 16.48 -15.37
N ALA A 44 10.90 17.65 -16.01
CA ALA A 44 11.83 18.69 -15.59
C ALA A 44 11.25 19.62 -14.49
N ASP A 45 9.96 19.51 -14.18
CA ASP A 45 9.27 20.29 -13.17
C ASP A 45 9.47 19.64 -11.78
N LYS A 46 10.31 20.29 -10.98
CA LYS A 46 10.61 19.84 -9.62
C LYS A 46 9.40 19.85 -8.69
N GLU A 47 8.45 20.75 -8.91
CA GLU A 47 7.27 20.87 -8.06
C GLU A 47 6.32 19.69 -8.31
N GLN A 48 6.02 19.38 -9.57
CA GLN A 48 5.16 18.24 -9.91
C GLN A 48 5.78 16.90 -9.51
N ASN A 49 7.09 16.74 -9.68
CA ASN A 49 7.80 15.55 -9.20
C ASN A 49 7.71 15.42 -7.67
N ARG A 50 7.87 16.53 -6.93
CA ARG A 50 7.78 16.54 -5.47
C ARG A 50 6.37 16.17 -5.00
N ASP A 51 5.33 16.70 -5.64
CA ASP A 51 3.95 16.44 -5.25
C ASP A 51 3.58 14.96 -5.48
N PHE A 52 3.99 14.37 -6.60
CA PHE A 52 3.85 12.92 -6.82
C PHE A 52 4.62 12.12 -5.78
N CYS A 53 5.87 12.49 -5.51
CA CYS A 53 6.70 11.79 -4.54
C CYS A 53 6.16 11.87 -3.11
N ALA A 54 5.53 12.98 -2.72
CA ALA A 54 4.87 13.10 -1.43
C ALA A 54 3.75 12.06 -1.29
N VAL A 55 2.85 11.98 -2.27
CA VAL A 55 1.76 11.00 -2.29
C VAL A 55 2.30 9.56 -2.32
N LEU A 56 3.37 9.31 -3.08
CA LEU A 56 4.03 8.01 -3.11
C LEU A 56 4.58 7.62 -1.73
N VAL A 57 5.34 8.51 -1.09
CA VAL A 57 5.95 8.25 0.22
C VAL A 57 4.89 8.07 1.29
N ASP A 58 3.83 8.88 1.29
CA ASP A 58 2.71 8.75 2.22
C ASP A 58 2.03 7.38 2.06
N TYR A 59 1.67 7.00 0.84
CA TYR A 59 1.04 5.70 0.56
C TYR A 59 1.92 4.52 0.98
N VAL A 60 3.21 4.54 0.62
CA VAL A 60 4.11 3.43 0.96
C VAL A 60 4.34 3.32 2.46
N SER A 61 4.34 4.45 3.17
CA SER A 61 4.58 4.52 4.62
C SER A 61 3.34 4.08 5.41
N ALA A 62 2.14 4.49 5.00
CA ALA A 62 0.89 4.09 5.63
C ALA A 62 0.72 2.56 5.67
N TRP A 63 1.18 1.87 4.63
CA TRP A 63 1.20 0.40 4.63
C TRP A 63 2.04 -0.19 5.79
N HIS A 64 3.27 0.28 5.95
CA HIS A 64 4.23 -0.28 6.92
C HIS A 64 3.95 0.13 8.36
N PHE A 65 3.42 1.34 8.57
CA PHE A 65 3.23 1.89 9.91
C PHE A 65 1.79 1.83 10.43
N GLU A 66 0.82 1.45 9.59
CA GLU A 66 -0.58 1.42 10.01
C GLU A 66 -1.27 0.14 9.50
N VAL A 67 -1.41 -0.01 8.18
CA VAL A 67 -2.27 -1.07 7.59
C VAL A 67 -1.75 -2.47 7.89
N SER A 68 -0.47 -2.75 7.64
CA SER A 68 0.10 -4.08 7.83
C SER A 68 0.07 -4.54 9.30
N GLU A 69 0.30 -3.63 10.25
CA GLU A 69 0.24 -3.94 11.67
C GLU A 69 -1.18 -4.32 12.09
N GLN A 70 -2.18 -3.58 11.60
CA GLN A 70 -3.59 -3.85 11.90
C GLN A 70 -4.06 -5.17 11.30
N LEU A 71 -3.71 -5.46 10.03
CA LEU A 71 -4.01 -6.74 9.38
C LEU A 71 -3.40 -7.94 10.13
N VAL A 72 -2.13 -7.83 10.52
CA VAL A 72 -1.45 -8.89 11.29
C VAL A 72 -2.05 -9.05 12.69
N THR A 73 -2.44 -7.95 13.33
CA THR A 73 -3.07 -7.98 14.66
C THR A 73 -4.44 -8.61 14.61
N GLU A 74 -5.22 -8.34 13.57
CA GLU A 74 -6.51 -8.97 13.30
C GLU A 74 -6.35 -10.47 13.09
N ALA A 75 -5.50 -10.91 12.17
CA ALA A 75 -5.24 -12.33 11.93
C ALA A 75 -4.76 -13.07 13.19
N LYS A 76 -3.96 -12.43 14.05
CA LYS A 76 -3.59 -12.98 15.37
C LYS A 76 -4.80 -13.12 16.30
N ALA A 77 -5.73 -12.18 16.29
CA ALA A 77 -6.93 -12.22 17.13
C ALA A 77 -7.88 -13.35 16.71
N PHE A 78 -7.98 -13.64 15.42
CA PHE A 78 -8.74 -14.77 14.88
C PHE A 78 -7.96 -16.10 14.90
N GLY A 79 -6.68 -16.07 15.26
CA GLY A 79 -5.84 -17.27 15.35
C GLY A 79 -5.45 -17.85 13.98
N ASP A 80 -5.50 -17.05 12.92
CA ASP A 80 -5.25 -17.49 11.54
C ASP A 80 -3.75 -17.62 11.24
N GLN A 81 -3.18 -18.76 11.66
CA GLN A 81 -1.77 -19.08 11.44
C GLN A 81 -1.40 -19.23 9.96
N LYS A 82 -2.36 -19.50 9.08
CA LYS A 82 -2.08 -19.61 7.63
C LYS A 82 -1.93 -18.22 7.02
N ALA A 83 -2.84 -17.30 7.37
CA ALA A 83 -2.77 -15.92 6.92
C ALA A 83 -1.48 -15.23 7.40
N LEU A 84 -1.08 -15.47 8.65
CA LEU A 84 0.18 -14.94 9.19
C LEU A 84 1.42 -15.42 8.43
N LYS A 85 1.48 -16.71 8.06
CA LYS A 85 2.58 -17.24 7.25
C LYS A 85 2.63 -16.63 5.86
N LEU A 86 1.46 -16.45 5.22
CA LEU A 86 1.41 -15.80 3.91
C LEU A 86 1.90 -14.35 3.99
N ALA A 87 1.55 -13.63 5.06
CA ALA A 87 2.08 -12.29 5.31
C ALA A 87 3.61 -12.27 5.41
N GLU A 88 4.21 -13.25 6.10
CA GLU A 88 5.67 -13.40 6.20
C GLU A 88 6.33 -13.66 4.84
N GLU A 89 5.66 -14.37 3.92
CA GLU A 89 6.17 -14.66 2.57
C GLU A 89 6.04 -13.47 1.61
N ILE A 90 4.96 -12.69 1.70
CA ILE A 90 4.68 -11.57 0.80
C ILE A 90 5.40 -10.28 1.22
N ASN A 91 5.49 -9.99 2.51
CA ASN A 91 6.07 -8.75 3.03
C ASN A 91 7.48 -8.43 2.51
N PRO A 92 8.41 -9.39 2.35
CA PRO A 92 9.72 -9.12 1.74
C PRO A 92 9.62 -8.48 0.35
N ARG A 93 8.68 -8.92 -0.49
CA ARG A 93 8.51 -8.36 -1.83
C ARG A 93 7.93 -6.95 -1.79
N ILE A 94 6.99 -6.69 -0.88
CA ILE A 94 6.46 -5.35 -0.66
C ILE A 94 7.59 -4.41 -0.18
N ASN A 95 8.44 -4.86 0.74
CA ASN A 95 9.61 -4.12 1.22
C ASN A 95 10.56 -3.74 0.09
N ASP A 96 10.89 -4.69 -0.80
CA ASP A 96 11.75 -4.41 -1.96
C ASP A 96 11.17 -3.30 -2.85
N ILE A 97 9.86 -3.34 -3.10
CA ILE A 97 9.17 -2.31 -3.90
C ILE A 97 9.17 -0.97 -3.17
N THR A 98 8.97 -0.96 -1.85
CA THR A 98 9.09 0.26 -1.03
C THR A 98 10.48 0.87 -1.14
N GLN A 99 11.55 0.08 -1.09
CA GLN A 99 12.92 0.62 -1.24
C GLN A 99 13.13 1.25 -2.63
N ILE A 100 12.55 0.68 -3.68
CA ILE A 100 12.61 1.26 -5.02
C ILE A 100 11.82 2.56 -5.10
N ALA A 101 10.64 2.65 -4.46
CA ALA A 101 9.85 3.88 -4.38
C ALA A 101 10.60 5.00 -3.64
N LEU A 102 11.26 4.68 -2.52
CA LEU A 102 12.10 5.64 -1.77
C LEU A 102 13.31 6.09 -2.60
N ALA A 103 13.98 5.17 -3.30
CA ALA A 103 15.07 5.53 -4.19
C ALA A 103 14.62 6.42 -5.37
N PHE A 104 13.37 6.29 -5.82
CA PHE A 104 12.77 7.19 -6.79
C PHE A 104 12.52 8.58 -6.20
N ASN A 105 12.00 8.66 -4.97
CA ASN A 105 11.85 9.93 -4.24
C ASN A 105 13.20 10.66 -4.13
N ASP A 106 14.23 9.98 -3.64
CA ASP A 106 15.57 10.54 -3.48
C ASP A 106 16.15 11.09 -4.79
N HIS A 107 15.88 10.40 -5.90
CA HIS A 107 16.31 10.84 -7.23
C HIS A 107 15.60 12.14 -7.64
N CYS A 108 14.32 12.28 -7.31
CA CYS A 108 13.55 13.50 -7.55
C CYS A 108 14.04 14.67 -6.69
N GLU A 109 14.28 14.44 -5.39
CA GLU A 109 14.76 15.46 -4.46
C GLU A 109 16.13 16.02 -4.86
N LYS A 110 17.04 15.17 -5.34
CA LYS A 110 18.38 15.59 -5.80
C LYS A 110 18.36 16.41 -7.09
N GLY A 111 17.20 16.54 -7.74
CA GLY A 111 17.07 17.28 -9.00
C GLY A 111 17.78 16.60 -10.17
N GLU A 112 17.97 15.27 -10.09
CA GLU A 112 18.61 14.46 -11.13
C GLU A 112 17.66 14.15 -12.31
N CYS A 113 16.42 14.67 -12.28
CA CYS A 113 15.39 14.52 -13.34
C CYS A 113 15.66 15.34 -14.61
N THR A 114 16.92 15.72 -14.87
CA THR A 114 17.28 16.53 -16.05
C THR A 114 17.25 15.74 -17.35
N ASP A 115 17.35 14.41 -17.26
CA ASP A 115 17.21 13.48 -18.36
C ASP A 115 15.76 12.93 -18.39
N THR A 116 14.95 13.49 -19.29
CA THR A 116 13.54 13.19 -19.41
C THR A 116 13.26 11.77 -19.90
N GLU A 117 14.12 11.18 -20.74
CA GLU A 117 13.97 9.81 -21.22
C GLU A 117 14.26 8.81 -20.11
N ARG A 118 15.37 9.03 -19.38
CA ARG A 118 15.73 8.19 -18.23
C ARG A 118 14.71 8.31 -17.10
N PHE A 119 14.16 9.50 -16.88
CA PHE A 119 13.08 9.69 -15.91
C PHE A 119 11.82 8.93 -16.32
N ALA A 120 11.42 9.00 -17.59
CA ALA A 120 10.28 8.26 -18.12
C ALA A 120 10.45 6.73 -17.95
N GLU A 121 11.66 6.21 -18.19
CA GLU A 121 11.98 4.80 -17.96
C GLU A 121 11.85 4.41 -16.48
N LYS A 122 12.42 5.22 -15.58
CA LYS A 122 12.31 5.01 -14.12
C LYS A 122 10.85 5.06 -13.66
N LEU A 123 10.08 6.03 -14.16
CA LEU A 123 8.66 6.18 -13.85
C LEU A 123 7.85 4.97 -14.36
N GLY A 124 8.13 4.49 -15.58
CA GLY A 124 7.51 3.29 -16.14
C GLY A 124 7.82 2.02 -15.33
N LYS A 125 9.07 1.88 -14.89
CA LYS A 125 9.50 0.79 -14.00
C LYS A 125 8.79 0.88 -12.64
N LEU A 126 8.72 2.08 -12.05
CA LEU A 126 8.01 2.31 -10.80
C LEU A 126 6.53 1.93 -10.94
N GLY A 127 5.85 2.36 -12.01
CA GLY A 127 4.44 2.02 -12.24
C GLY A 127 4.19 0.51 -12.35
N SER A 128 5.10 -0.22 -13.00
CA SER A 128 4.99 -1.69 -13.10
C SER A 128 5.13 -2.36 -11.73
N LEU A 129 6.07 -1.88 -10.90
CA LEU A 129 6.28 -2.39 -9.55
C LEU A 129 5.15 -2.00 -8.59
N LEU A 130 4.58 -0.80 -8.74
CA LEU A 130 3.40 -0.38 -7.97
C LEU A 130 2.19 -1.26 -8.29
N HIS A 131 1.99 -1.62 -9.57
CA HIS A 131 0.93 -2.56 -9.93
C HIS A 131 1.13 -3.93 -9.27
N GLU A 132 2.33 -4.50 -9.35
CA GLU A 132 2.66 -5.75 -8.65
C GLU A 132 2.41 -5.63 -7.14
N ARG A 133 2.80 -4.50 -6.54
CA ARG A 133 2.57 -4.24 -5.14
C ARG A 133 1.09 -4.20 -4.78
N PHE A 134 0.24 -3.57 -5.60
CA PHE A 134 -1.20 -3.53 -5.35
C PHE A 134 -1.80 -4.93 -5.32
N GLU A 135 -1.40 -5.81 -6.23
CA GLU A 135 -1.86 -7.21 -6.24
C GLU A 135 -1.43 -7.98 -4.97
N LEU A 136 -0.20 -7.74 -4.49
CA LEU A 136 0.30 -8.35 -3.24
C LEU A 136 -0.46 -7.83 -2.02
N GLU A 137 -0.72 -6.53 -1.97
CA GLU A 137 -1.48 -5.90 -0.88
C GLU A 137 -2.94 -6.36 -0.87
N ASP A 138 -3.56 -6.50 -2.05
CA ASP A 138 -4.93 -7.00 -2.19
C ASP A 138 -5.02 -8.47 -1.76
N CYS A 139 -4.02 -9.28 -2.10
CA CYS A 139 -3.91 -10.66 -1.62
C CYS A 139 -3.82 -10.71 -0.08
N LEU A 140 -3.06 -9.82 0.54
CA LEU A 140 -2.95 -9.74 1.99
C LEU A 140 -4.25 -9.28 2.65
N ILE A 141 -4.93 -8.27 2.09
CA ILE A 141 -6.24 -7.83 2.59
C ILE A 141 -7.26 -8.98 2.51
N GLU A 142 -7.29 -9.71 1.39
CA GLU A 142 -8.22 -10.83 1.24
C GLU A 142 -8.00 -11.91 2.31
N VAL A 143 -6.74 -12.28 2.52
CA VAL A 143 -6.41 -13.40 3.41
C VAL A 143 -6.39 -13.01 4.88
N LEU A 144 -6.01 -11.77 5.23
CA LEU A 144 -5.88 -11.32 6.62
C LEU A 144 -7.15 -10.66 7.17
N HIS A 145 -8.03 -10.11 6.30
CA HIS A 145 -9.20 -9.33 6.73
C HIS A 145 -10.53 -9.85 6.19
N ASN A 146 -10.64 -10.06 4.87
CA ASN A 146 -11.92 -10.48 4.28
C ASN A 146 -12.27 -11.93 4.62
N ALA A 147 -11.27 -12.79 4.85
CA ALA A 147 -11.47 -14.16 5.34
C ALA A 147 -12.30 -14.21 6.65
N HIS A 148 -12.19 -13.19 7.51
CA HIS A 148 -12.90 -13.14 8.80
C HIS A 148 -14.26 -12.43 8.72
N LYS A 149 -14.65 -11.92 7.54
CA LYS A 149 -15.94 -11.25 7.30
C LYS A 149 -17.14 -12.18 7.52
N GLU A 150 -17.01 -13.47 7.20
CA GLU A 150 -18.09 -14.46 7.33
C GLU A 150 -18.08 -15.20 8.69
N GLU A 151 -16.91 -15.37 9.34
CA GLU A 151 -16.83 -16.02 10.65
C GLU A 151 -17.62 -15.25 11.73
N GLY A 152 -17.70 -13.93 11.63
CA GLY A 152 -18.54 -13.09 12.51
C GLY A 152 -20.06 -13.18 12.24
N ALA A 153 -20.49 -13.78 11.13
CA ALA A 153 -21.91 -13.89 10.75
C ALA A 153 -22.50 -15.29 11.00
N VAL A 154 -21.66 -16.31 11.14
CA VAL A 154 -22.09 -17.72 11.26
C VAL A 154 -22.27 -18.18 12.72
N GLU A 155 -21.80 -17.40 13.70
CA GLU A 155 -21.96 -17.71 15.14
C GLU A 155 -22.99 -16.83 15.88
N ALA A 156 -23.84 -16.08 15.17
CA ALA A 156 -24.91 -15.25 15.74
C ALA A 156 -26.29 -15.91 15.74
#